data_AF-A0A6M3K7T3-F1
#
_entry.id   AF-A0A6M3K7T3-F1
#
_cell.length_a   1.000
_cell.length_b   1.000
_cell.length_c   1.000
_cell.angle_alpha   90.00
_cell.angle_beta   90.00
_cell.angle_gamma   90.00
#
_symmetry.space_group_name_H-M   'P 1'
#
loop_
_entity.id
_entity.type
_entity.pdbx_description
1 polymer ?
#
loop_
_entity_poly.entity_id
_entity_poly.type
_entity_poly.pdbx_seq_one_letter_code
_entity_poly.pdbx_strand_id
1 'polypeptide(L)' 'MNPYYQKFLDYIRNTGGHPSMEQFDVDWEPIGPRVRKDLLRLGLAREVDSKLEVAE' A
#
# COMPACT_ATOMS: atom_id res chain seq x y z
N MET A 1 2.65 -5.27 14.85
CA MET A 1 2.41 -5.15 13.39
C MET A 1 2.52 -6.53 12.75
N ASN A 2 1.59 -6.93 11.88
CA ASN A 2 1.69 -8.22 11.18
C ASN A 2 2.85 -8.18 10.17
N PRO A 3 3.88 -9.05 10.29
CA PRO A 3 5.04 -9.03 9.42
C PRO A 3 4.70 -9.22 7.93
N TYR A 4 3.53 -9.81 7.62
CA TYR A 4 3.02 -9.92 6.26
C TYR A 4 2.90 -8.56 5.56
N TYR A 5 2.45 -7.52 6.27
CA TYR A 5 2.20 -6.20 5.66
C TYR A 5 3.46 -5.34 5.53
N GLN A 6 4.53 -5.68 6.26
CA GLN A 6 5.76 -4.89 6.33
C GLN A 6 6.35 -4.60 4.94
N LYS A 7 6.49 -5.62 4.10
CA LYS A 7 7.08 -5.49 2.76
C LYS A 7 6.30 -4.53 1.85
N PHE A 8 4.98 -4.43 2.03
CA PHE A 8 4.13 -3.55 1.23
C PHE A 8 4.23 -2.11 1.71
N LEU A 9 4.32 -1.90 3.03
CA LEU A 9 4.58 -0.58 3.61
C LEU A 9 5.98 -0.07 3.24
N ASP A 10 6.97 -0.96 3.22
CA ASP A 10 8.32 -0.62 2.78
C ASP A 10 8.36 -0.29 1.28
N TYR A 11 7.61 -1.03 0.45
CA TYR A 11 7.41 -0.67 -0.96
C TYR A 11 6.83 0.74 -1.10
N ILE A 12 5.76 1.08 -0.37
CA ILE A 12 5.15 2.43 -0.42
C ILE A 12 6.18 3.51 -0.08
N ARG A 13 6.98 3.30 0.97
CA ARG A 13 8.05 4.23 1.37
C ARG A 13 9.15 4.35 0.32
N ASN A 14 9.54 3.24 -0.28
CA ASN A 14 10.61 3.20 -1.29
C ASN A 14 10.19 3.78 -2.63
N THR A 15 8.89 3.76 -2.96
CA THR A 15 8.30 4.43 -4.13
C THR A 15 8.04 5.92 -3.86
N GLY A 16 8.99 6.58 -3.18
CA GLY A 16 8.92 8.00 -2.81
C GLY A 16 7.77 8.36 -1.86
N GLY A 17 7.14 7.38 -1.20
CA GLY A 17 6.05 7.58 -0.25
C GLY A 17 4.65 7.67 -0.87
N HIS A 18 4.52 7.69 -2.20
CA HIS A 18 3.25 7.97 -2.87
C HIS A 18 3.05 7.18 -4.20
N PRO A 19 3.13 5.84 -4.23
CA PRO A 19 2.73 5.07 -5.41
C PRO A 19 1.26 5.31 -5.74
N SER A 20 0.90 5.30 -7.03
CA SER A 20 -0.50 5.29 -7.42
C SER A 20 -1.15 3.96 -7.02
N MET A 21 -2.46 3.96 -6.77
CA MET A 21 -3.17 2.72 -6.43
C MET A 21 -3.09 1.67 -7.55
N GLU A 22 -3.13 2.11 -8.81
CA GLU A 22 -2.99 1.24 -9.98
C GLU A 22 -1.60 0.62 -10.04
N GLN A 23 -0.54 1.42 -9.85
CA GLN A 23 0.84 0.91 -9.83
C GLN A 23 1.01 -0.13 -8.72
N PHE A 24 0.48 0.14 -7.52
CA PHE A 24 0.53 -0.83 -6.42
C PHE A 24 -0.21 -2.12 -6.77
N ASP A 25 -1.40 -2.02 -7.38
CA ASP A 25 -2.20 -3.19 -7.73
C ASP A 25 -1.51 -4.06 -8.78
N VAL A 26 -0.87 -3.45 -9.79
CA VAL A 26 -0.12 -4.14 -10.86
C VAL A 26 1.17 -4.76 -10.32
N ASP A 27 1.98 -4.00 -9.57
CA ASP A 27 3.28 -4.47 -9.06
C ASP A 27 3.14 -5.66 -8.08
N TRP A 28 1.96 -5.79 -7.46
CA TRP A 28 1.65 -6.86 -6.51
C TRP A 28 0.63 -7.87 -7.03
N GLU A 29 0.43 -7.99 -8.34
CA GLU A 29 -0.45 -9.02 -8.90
C GLU A 29 -0.05 -10.44 -8.43
N PRO A 30 -1.03 -11.31 -8.13
CA PRO A 30 -2.48 -11.09 -8.23
C PRO A 30 -3.11 -10.54 -6.94
N ILE A 31 -2.32 -10.22 -5.93
CA ILE A 31 -2.80 -9.91 -4.57
C ILE A 31 -2.91 -8.42 -4.28
N GLY A 32 -2.37 -7.55 -5.12
CA GLY A 32 -2.30 -6.10 -4.95
C GLY A 32 -3.63 -5.47 -4.51
N PRO A 33 -4.74 -5.65 -5.26
CA PRO A 33 -6.04 -5.09 -4.90
C PRO A 33 -6.55 -5.56 -3.53
N ARG A 34 -6.27 -6.82 -3.16
CA ARG A 34 -6.66 -7.37 -1.87
C ARG A 34 -5.83 -6.77 -0.74
N VAL A 35 -4.52 -6.71 -0.91
CA VAL A 35 -3.60 -6.18 0.09
C VAL A 35 -3.84 -4.68 0.29
N ARG A 36 -4.02 -3.91 -0.79
CA ARG A 36 -4.37 -2.48 -0.71
C ARG A 36 -5.61 -2.25 0.15
N LYS A 37 -6.69 -3.01 -0.11
CA LYS A 37 -7.91 -2.94 0.70
C LYS A 37 -7.66 -3.29 2.16
N ASP A 38 -6.85 -4.30 2.45
CA ASP A 38 -6.48 -4.65 3.82
C ASP A 38 -5.69 -3.52 4.50
N LEU A 39 -4.69 -2.93 3.83
CA LEU A 39 -3.88 -1.84 4.37
C LEU A 39 -4.73 -0.61 4.71
N LEU A 40 -5.64 -0.23 3.81
CA LEU A 40 -6.59 0.87 4.05
C LEU A 40 -7.56 0.55 5.19
N ARG A 41 -8.15 -0.66 5.20
CA ARG A 41 -9.10 -1.09 6.22
C ARG A 41 -8.47 -1.16 7.61
N LEU A 42 -7.21 -1.58 7.69
CA LEU A 42 -6.46 -1.69 8.94
C LEU A 42 -5.86 -0.35 9.39
N GLY A 43 -6.01 0.72 8.60
CA GLY A 43 -5.41 2.02 8.90
C GLY A 43 -3.88 2.03 8.84
N LEU A 44 -3.26 1.08 8.11
CA LEU A 44 -1.82 1.02 7.91
C LEU A 44 -1.36 1.89 6.73
N ALA A 45 -2.27 2.16 5.81
CA ALA A 45 -2.08 3.11 4.73
C ALA A 45 -3.35 3.96 4.57
N ARG A 46 -3.21 5.08 3.89
CA ARG A 46 -4.32 5.98 3.52
C ARG A 46 -4.25 6.35 2.05
N GLU A 47 -5.41 6.68 1.50
CA GLU A 47 -5.52 7.24 0.16
C GLU A 47 -5.45 8.76 0.21
N VAL A 48 -4.53 9.35 -0.55
CA VAL A 48 -4.37 10.80 -0.72
C VAL A 48 -4.17 11.07 -2.21
N ASP A 49 -5.02 11.89 -2.82
CA ASP A 49 -4.93 12.25 -4.24
C ASP A 49 -4.75 11.05 -5.20
N SER A 50 -5.53 9.97 -4.99
CA SER A 50 -5.44 8.70 -5.74
C SER A 50 -4.11 7.93 -5.58
N LYS A 51 -3.32 8.26 -4.56
CA LYS A 51 -2.06 7.61 -4.20
C LYS A 51 -2.15 6.97 -2.82
N LEU A 52 -1.26 6.02 -2.57
CA LEU A 52 -1.12 5.33 -1.29
C LEU A 52 -0.01 5.98 -0.46
N GLU A 53 -0.33 6.33 0.78
CA GLU A 53 0.64 6.76 1.79
C GLU A 53 0.62 5.82 2.99
N VAL A 54 1.77 5.59 3.63
CA VAL A 54 1.81 4.89 4.92
C VAL A 54 1.19 5.79 5.98
N ALA A 55 0.30 5.24 6.80
CA ALA A 55 -0.25 5.97 7.95
C ALA A 55 0.84 6.12 9.04
N GLU A 56 1.06 7.34 9.52
CA GLU A 56 1.93 7.65 10.66
C GLU A 56 1.29 7.29 12.00
#